data_AF-A0A3D4Z4J7-F1
#
_entry.id   AF-A0A3D4Z4J7-F1
#
_cell.length_a   1.000
_cell.length_b   1.000
_cell.length_c   1.000
_cell.angle_alpha   90.00
_cell.angle_beta   90.00
_cell.angle_gamma   90.00
#
_symmetry.space_group_name_H-M   'P 1'
#
loop_
_entity.id
_entity.type
_entity.pdbx_description
1 polymer ?
#
loop_
_entity_poly.entity_id
_entity_poly.type
_entity_poly.pdbx_seq_one_letter_code
_entity_poly.pdbx_strand_id
1 'polypeptide(L)'
;MRDYSIVSPKFWTGETGRKIRAKGRDEIVVALYLMTCPPSNMIGLYYLPLPTLSHETGIPFKGALKALRSLAEVGFAYFDEEREEVWVPEMASYQIGESLKAKDNRVIAIEKQAEEYKKSMFYKHFLAKYREAFNLTIGSPSEGPLEALRSQEQEQEQEQEQEQEQEQDNKSIVEQ
;
A
#
# COMPACT_ATOMS: atom_id res chain seq x y z
N MET A 1 3.00 -9.50 -6.32
CA MET A 1 1.74 -9.81 -5.62
C MET A 1 2.11 -10.25 -4.20
N ARG A 2 1.36 -9.86 -3.18
CA ARG A 2 1.62 -10.23 -1.78
C ARG A 2 0.83 -11.50 -1.44
N ASP A 3 1.50 -12.53 -0.95
CA ASP A 3 0.87 -13.83 -0.69
C ASP A 3 0.07 -13.87 0.63
N TYR A 4 0.43 -13.03 1.61
CA TYR A 4 -0.22 -13.02 2.92
C TYR A 4 -0.23 -11.65 3.59
N SER A 5 -1.24 -11.43 4.42
CA SER A 5 -1.38 -10.24 5.27
C SER A 5 -1.36 -10.58 6.75
N ILE A 6 -0.64 -9.83 7.56
CA ILE A 6 -0.65 -10.01 9.01
C ILE A 6 -1.87 -9.31 9.59
N VAL A 7 -2.80 -10.08 10.16
CA VAL A 7 -3.88 -9.54 11.00
C VAL A 7 -3.64 -10.01 12.43
N SER A 8 -3.31 -9.07 13.33
CA SER A 8 -3.00 -9.42 14.71
C SER A 8 -4.24 -9.98 15.44
N PRO A 9 -4.11 -11.04 16.26
CA PRO A 9 -5.18 -11.47 17.16
C PRO A 9 -5.66 -10.36 18.11
N LYS A 10 -4.81 -9.36 18.38
CA LYS A 10 -5.18 -8.13 19.11
C LYS A 10 -6.27 -7.32 18.41
N PHE A 11 -6.61 -7.60 17.16
CA PHE A 11 -7.81 -7.07 16.52
C PHE A 11 -9.08 -7.38 17.34
N TRP A 12 -9.14 -8.53 18.03
CA TRP A 12 -10.30 -8.89 18.85
C TRP A 12 -10.17 -8.44 20.30
N THR A 13 -8.97 -8.44 20.87
CA THR A 13 -8.79 -8.20 22.30
C THR A 13 -8.18 -6.83 22.63
N GLY A 14 -7.70 -6.09 21.64
CA GLY A 14 -7.15 -4.75 21.78
C GLY A 14 -8.22 -3.68 21.92
N GLU A 15 -7.80 -2.48 22.33
CA GLU A 15 -8.69 -1.35 22.54
C GLU A 15 -9.41 -0.91 21.26
N THR A 16 -8.67 -0.64 20.18
CA THR A 16 -9.24 -0.26 18.87
C THR A 16 -10.20 -1.33 18.36
N GLY A 17 -9.81 -2.60 18.48
CA GLY A 17 -10.64 -3.75 18.15
C GLY A 17 -11.99 -3.78 18.88
N ARG A 18 -11.98 -3.54 20.20
CA ARG A 18 -13.22 -3.43 21.01
C ARG A 18 -14.07 -2.25 20.55
N LYS A 19 -13.47 -1.10 20.23
CA LYS A 19 -14.18 0.08 19.73
C LYS A 19 -14.86 -0.19 18.39
N ILE A 20 -14.18 -0.87 17.44
CA ILE A 20 -14.76 -1.28 16.15
C ILE A 20 -15.95 -2.21 16.37
N ARG A 21 -15.81 -3.24 17.22
CA ARG A 21 -16.92 -4.16 17.51
C ARG A 21 -18.14 -3.48 18.13
N ALA A 22 -17.92 -2.43 18.92
CA ALA A 22 -19.01 -1.66 19.49
C ALA A 22 -19.78 -0.84 18.45
N LYS A 23 -19.20 -0.57 17.26
CA LYS A 23 -19.87 0.15 16.16
C LYS A 23 -20.82 -0.75 15.37
N GLY A 24 -20.45 -2.01 15.14
CA GLY A 24 -21.31 -2.97 14.46
C GLY A 24 -20.54 -4.05 13.70
N ARG A 25 -21.28 -4.93 13.01
CA ARG A 25 -20.71 -6.04 12.23
C ARG A 25 -20.11 -5.56 10.92
N ASP A 26 -20.75 -4.62 10.25
CA ASP A 26 -20.27 -4.05 8.99
C ASP A 26 -18.90 -3.38 9.19
N GLU A 27 -18.72 -2.68 10.31
CA GLU A 27 -17.44 -2.07 10.68
C GLU A 27 -16.32 -3.09 10.89
N ILE A 28 -16.62 -4.24 11.49
CA ILE A 28 -15.67 -5.34 11.64
C ILE A 28 -15.27 -5.89 10.27
N VAL A 29 -16.26 -6.15 9.40
CA VAL A 29 -16.04 -6.69 8.05
C VAL A 29 -15.22 -5.72 7.21
N VAL A 30 -15.59 -4.43 7.19
CA VAL A 30 -14.84 -3.40 6.47
C VAL A 30 -13.43 -3.26 7.05
N ALA A 31 -13.25 -3.26 8.37
CA ALA A 31 -11.92 -3.17 8.96
C ALA A 31 -11.00 -4.33 8.55
N LEU A 32 -11.51 -5.56 8.58
CA LEU A 32 -10.77 -6.74 8.13
C LEU A 32 -10.49 -6.67 6.63
N TYR A 33 -11.49 -6.30 5.83
CA TYR A 33 -11.34 -6.14 4.38
C TYR A 33 -10.25 -5.12 4.02
N LEU A 34 -10.19 -3.97 4.70
CA LEU A 34 -9.14 -2.97 4.47
C LEU A 34 -7.72 -3.50 4.78
N MET A 35 -7.58 -4.58 5.55
CA MET A 35 -6.27 -5.20 5.80
C MET A 35 -5.92 -6.31 4.79
N THR A 36 -6.90 -6.84 4.07
CA THR A 36 -6.77 -8.09 3.31
C THR A 36 -7.25 -8.02 1.87
N CYS A 37 -7.87 -6.92 1.44
CA CYS A 37 -8.42 -6.82 0.09
C CYS A 37 -7.31 -6.80 -0.97
N PRO A 38 -7.60 -7.18 -2.23
CA PRO A 38 -6.60 -7.25 -3.30
C PRO A 38 -5.76 -5.97 -3.50
N PRO A 39 -6.32 -4.74 -3.45
CA PRO A 39 -5.53 -3.52 -3.61
C PRO A 39 -4.75 -3.12 -2.34
N SER A 40 -4.98 -3.79 -1.20
CA SER A 40 -4.26 -3.48 0.03
C SER A 40 -2.76 -3.73 -0.11
N ASN A 41 -1.96 -2.90 0.54
CA ASN A 41 -0.52 -2.97 0.47
C ASN A 41 0.11 -2.79 1.86
N MET A 42 1.44 -2.92 1.94
CA MET A 42 2.15 -2.92 3.22
C MET A 42 2.08 -1.58 3.97
N ILE A 43 1.89 -0.44 3.27
CA ILE A 43 1.84 0.88 3.92
C ILE A 43 0.42 1.30 4.31
N GLY A 44 -0.59 0.59 3.79
CA GLY A 44 -1.99 0.85 4.07
C GLY A 44 -2.56 2.07 3.37
N LEU A 45 -1.86 2.63 2.37
CA LEU A 45 -2.34 3.74 1.54
C LEU A 45 -2.56 3.22 0.12
N TYR A 46 -3.82 3.17 -0.33
CA TYR A 46 -4.15 2.63 -1.64
C TYR A 46 -5.51 3.12 -2.16
N TYR A 47 -5.72 2.99 -3.48
CA TYR A 47 -7.00 3.23 -4.14
C TYR A 47 -8.00 2.10 -3.85
N LEU A 48 -9.22 2.45 -3.45
CA LEU A 48 -10.32 1.52 -3.19
C LEU A 48 -11.66 2.16 -3.59
N PRO A 49 -12.19 1.82 -4.77
CA PRO A 49 -13.53 2.24 -5.16
C PRO A 49 -14.59 1.76 -4.17
N LEU A 50 -15.52 2.64 -3.81
CA LEU A 50 -16.66 2.28 -2.97
C LEU A 50 -17.53 1.16 -3.59
N PRO A 51 -17.74 1.11 -4.92
CA PRO A 51 -18.42 -0.02 -5.56
C PRO A 51 -17.72 -1.36 -5.32
N THR A 52 -16.38 -1.40 -5.40
CA THR A 52 -15.59 -2.60 -5.17
C THR A 52 -15.75 -3.09 -3.73
N LEU A 53 -15.56 -2.18 -2.76
CA LEU A 53 -15.79 -2.48 -1.34
C LEU A 53 -17.19 -3.06 -1.10
N SER A 54 -18.22 -2.43 -1.68
CA SER A 54 -19.61 -2.86 -1.51
C SER A 54 -19.88 -4.22 -2.15
N HIS A 55 -19.36 -4.45 -3.35
CA HIS A 55 -19.50 -5.72 -4.08
C HIS A 55 -18.85 -6.88 -3.33
N GLU A 56 -17.60 -6.72 -2.92
CA GLU A 56 -16.81 -7.81 -2.32
C GLU A 56 -17.24 -8.13 -0.88
N THR A 57 -17.71 -7.14 -0.12
CA THR A 57 -18.18 -7.36 1.25
C THR A 57 -19.67 -7.73 1.32
N GLY A 58 -20.43 -7.50 0.25
CA GLY A 58 -21.89 -7.62 0.25
C GLY A 58 -22.61 -6.52 1.05
N ILE A 59 -21.89 -5.53 1.56
CA ILE A 59 -22.45 -4.41 2.32
C ILE A 59 -22.95 -3.34 1.34
N PRO A 60 -24.21 -2.88 1.43
CA PRO A 60 -24.69 -1.79 0.57
C PRO A 60 -23.89 -0.51 0.76
N PHE A 61 -23.78 0.32 -0.29
CA PHE A 61 -23.02 1.58 -0.31
C PHE A 61 -23.21 2.45 0.94
N LYS A 62 -24.46 2.62 1.39
CA LYS A 62 -24.77 3.41 2.60
C LYS A 62 -24.17 2.79 3.87
N GLY A 63 -24.19 1.46 3.98
CA GLY A 63 -23.57 0.71 5.07
C GLY A 63 -22.05 0.79 5.01
N ALA A 64 -21.46 0.63 3.82
CA ALA A 64 -20.01 0.73 3.62
C ALA A 64 -19.48 2.13 3.98
N LEU A 65 -20.13 3.21 3.52
CA LEU A 65 -19.77 4.58 3.89
C LEU A 65 -19.93 4.84 5.39
N LYS A 66 -21.02 4.36 6.01
CA LYS A 66 -21.20 4.45 7.46
C LYS A 66 -20.07 3.74 8.20
N ALA A 67 -19.68 2.56 7.73
CA ALA A 67 -18.62 1.78 8.35
C ALA A 67 -17.27 2.51 8.23
N LEU A 68 -16.92 3.02 7.05
CA LEU A 68 -15.69 3.82 6.84
C LEU A 68 -15.64 5.04 7.78
N ARG A 69 -16.75 5.78 7.91
CA ARG A 69 -16.84 6.91 8.86
C ARG A 69 -16.67 6.46 10.32
N SER A 70 -17.28 5.35 10.70
CA SER A 70 -17.14 4.78 12.05
C SER A 70 -15.72 4.30 12.35
N LEU A 71 -15.00 3.80 11.35
CA LEU A 71 -13.59 3.43 11.47
C LEU A 71 -12.68 4.67 11.62
N ALA A 72 -13.01 5.78 10.96
CA ALA A 72 -12.31 7.04 11.13
C ALA A 72 -12.49 7.60 12.56
N GLU A 73 -13.71 7.53 13.12
CA GLU A 73 -14.00 7.98 14.49
C GLU A 73 -13.18 7.25 15.57
N VAL A 74 -12.81 5.99 15.32
CA VAL A 74 -11.99 5.18 16.24
C VAL A 74 -10.51 5.17 15.87
N GLY A 75 -10.11 5.95 14.86
CA GLY A 75 -8.73 6.08 14.40
C GLY A 75 -8.17 4.83 13.72
N PHE A 76 -9.03 3.96 13.17
CA PHE A 76 -8.59 2.72 12.52
C PHE A 76 -8.24 2.92 11.04
N ALA A 77 -9.08 3.63 10.30
CA ALA A 77 -8.88 3.89 8.87
C ALA A 77 -9.56 5.18 8.44
N TYR A 78 -9.05 5.83 7.41
CA TYR A 78 -9.58 7.05 6.83
C TYR A 78 -9.83 6.85 5.34
N PHE A 79 -10.91 7.45 4.83
CA PHE A 79 -11.31 7.32 3.43
C PHE A 79 -11.56 8.70 2.83
N ASP A 80 -10.97 8.97 1.67
CA ASP A 80 -11.23 10.13 0.83
C ASP A 80 -12.25 9.71 -0.23
N GLU A 81 -13.48 10.20 -0.10
CA GLU A 81 -14.57 9.85 -1.02
C GLU A 81 -14.36 10.41 -2.44
N GLU A 82 -13.66 11.54 -2.60
CA GLU A 82 -13.45 12.17 -3.92
C GLU A 82 -12.37 11.44 -4.73
N ARG A 83 -11.31 11.01 -4.05
CA ARG A 83 -10.19 10.29 -4.67
C ARG A 83 -10.34 8.77 -4.64
N GLU A 84 -11.32 8.28 -3.87
CA GLU A 84 -11.51 6.88 -3.50
C GLU A 84 -10.22 6.26 -2.95
N GLU A 85 -9.51 7.00 -2.09
CA GLU A 85 -8.27 6.56 -1.46
C GLU A 85 -8.54 6.19 -0.01
N VAL A 86 -7.90 5.13 0.49
CA VAL A 86 -7.97 4.71 1.89
C VAL A 86 -6.60 4.76 2.53
N TRP A 87 -6.57 5.13 3.80
CA TRP A 87 -5.38 5.05 4.64
C TRP A 87 -5.67 4.32 5.95
N VAL A 88 -4.94 3.23 6.19
CA VAL A 88 -4.94 2.46 7.45
C VAL A 88 -3.65 2.79 8.21
N PRO A 89 -3.67 3.70 9.20
CA PRO A 89 -2.44 4.29 9.74
C PRO A 89 -1.47 3.29 10.32
N GLU A 90 -1.94 2.26 11.01
CA GLU A 90 -1.08 1.27 11.66
C GLU A 90 -0.62 0.13 10.74
N MET A 91 -1.06 0.11 9.47
CA MET A 91 -0.74 -0.99 8.56
C MET A 91 0.76 -1.23 8.45
N ALA A 92 1.54 -0.17 8.21
CA ALA A 92 2.98 -0.30 8.01
C ALA A 92 3.69 -0.84 9.26
N SER A 93 3.34 -0.36 10.46
CA SER A 93 3.86 -0.90 11.72
C SER A 93 3.63 -2.41 11.85
N TYR A 94 2.44 -2.90 11.49
CA TYR A 94 2.10 -4.33 11.62
C TYR A 94 2.67 -5.20 10.50
N GLN A 95 2.79 -4.68 9.27
CA GLN A 95 3.27 -5.45 8.12
C GLN A 95 4.80 -5.44 7.98
N ILE A 96 5.45 -4.36 8.37
CA ILE A 96 6.87 -4.11 8.11
C ILE A 96 7.69 -4.19 9.40
N GLY A 97 7.12 -3.66 10.49
CA GLY A 97 7.76 -3.50 11.80
C GLY A 97 7.67 -2.06 12.29
N GLU A 98 8.05 -1.82 13.54
CA GLU A 98 7.99 -0.48 14.16
C GLU A 98 9.02 0.50 13.59
N SER A 99 10.16 -0.01 13.10
CA SER A 99 11.21 0.80 12.48
C SER A 99 12.01 -0.01 11.47
N LEU A 100 12.68 0.70 10.55
CA LEU A 100 13.63 0.12 9.61
C LEU A 100 15.03 0.66 9.87
N LYS A 101 16.05 -0.06 9.39
CA LYS A 101 17.41 0.47 9.35
C LYS A 101 17.55 1.38 8.11
N ALA A 102 18.41 2.38 8.18
CA ALA A 102 18.63 3.31 7.07
C ALA A 102 19.05 2.67 5.73
N LYS A 103 19.65 1.46 5.76
CA LYS A 103 20.08 0.70 4.57
C LYS A 103 19.15 -0.49 4.25
N ASP A 104 17.93 -0.50 4.78
CA ASP A 104 16.97 -1.57 4.50
C ASP A 104 16.36 -1.37 3.11
N ASN A 105 16.45 -2.37 2.24
CA ASN A 105 15.95 -2.27 0.85
C ASN A 105 14.43 -2.00 0.78
N ARG A 106 13.68 -2.27 1.86
CA ARG A 106 12.24 -1.98 1.93
C ARG A 106 11.94 -0.47 1.97
N VAL A 107 12.90 0.37 2.37
CA VAL A 107 12.75 1.83 2.37
C VAL A 107 12.40 2.32 0.98
N ILE A 108 13.15 1.88 -0.04
CA ILE A 108 12.94 2.26 -1.45
C ILE A 108 11.53 1.85 -1.92
N ALA A 109 11.10 0.64 -1.57
CA ALA A 109 9.77 0.15 -1.95
C ALA A 109 8.64 0.96 -1.29
N ILE A 110 8.80 1.30 0.00
CA ILE A 110 7.85 2.15 0.73
C ILE A 110 7.78 3.54 0.11
N GLU A 111 8.94 4.12 -0.24
CA GLU A 111 9.02 5.44 -0.85
C GLU A 111 8.33 5.48 -2.22
N LYS A 112 8.63 4.51 -3.10
CA LYS A 112 7.98 4.38 -4.42
C LYS A 112 6.47 4.30 -4.27
N GLN A 113 6.00 3.45 -3.37
CA GLN A 113 4.57 3.24 -3.14
C GLN A 113 3.88 4.46 -2.49
N ALA A 114 4.55 5.18 -1.59
CA ALA A 114 4.00 6.40 -1.02
C ALA A 114 3.91 7.53 -2.06
N GLU A 115 4.91 7.66 -2.93
CA GLU A 115 4.99 8.73 -3.94
C GLU A 115 3.87 8.66 -5.00
N GLU A 116 3.31 7.47 -5.25
CA GLU A 116 2.09 7.30 -6.06
C GLU A 116 0.93 8.17 -5.54
N TYR A 117 0.89 8.39 -4.22
CA TYR A 117 -0.15 9.14 -3.53
C TYR A 117 0.30 10.55 -3.12
N LYS A 118 1.37 11.12 -3.69
CA LYS A 118 1.90 12.44 -3.29
C LYS A 118 0.90 13.61 -3.32
N LYS A 119 -0.18 13.48 -4.11
CA LYS A 119 -1.29 14.46 -4.19
C LYS A 119 -2.38 14.22 -3.15
N SER A 120 -2.38 13.06 -2.49
CA SER A 120 -3.29 12.69 -1.42
C SER A 120 -3.01 13.49 -0.15
N MET A 121 -4.06 13.81 0.60
CA MET A 121 -3.88 14.30 1.96
C MET A 121 -3.22 13.26 2.87
N PHE A 122 -3.44 11.97 2.62
CA PHE A 122 -2.91 10.89 3.46
C PHE A 122 -1.40 10.72 3.30
N TYR A 123 -0.81 11.10 2.16
CA TYR A 123 0.65 11.09 1.99
C TYR A 123 1.37 11.92 3.04
N LYS A 124 0.87 13.14 3.33
CA LYS A 124 1.44 13.99 4.38
C LYS A 124 1.34 13.35 5.76
N HIS A 125 0.21 12.71 6.06
CA HIS A 125 0.00 12.03 7.34
C HIS A 125 0.87 10.77 7.46
N PHE A 126 1.06 10.03 6.36
CA PHE A 126 1.97 8.89 6.28
C PHE A 126 3.42 9.31 6.57
N LEU A 127 3.91 10.36 5.90
CA LEU A 127 5.25 10.89 6.15
C LEU A 127 5.41 11.39 7.59
N ALA A 128 4.43 12.11 8.13
CA ALA A 128 4.46 12.57 9.51
C ALA A 128 4.57 11.41 10.51
N LYS A 129 3.94 10.26 10.22
CA LYS A 129 3.97 9.08 11.08
C LYS A 129 5.23 8.23 10.93
N TYR A 130 5.75 8.06 9.71
CA TYR A 130 6.74 7.02 9.39
C TYR A 130 8.09 7.53 8.90
N ARG A 131 8.26 8.83 8.61
CA ARG A 131 9.51 9.36 8.05
C ARG A 131 10.73 9.01 8.91
N GLU A 132 10.65 9.27 10.21
CA GLU A 132 11.75 8.97 11.13
C GLU A 132 11.92 7.46 11.32
N ALA A 133 10.84 6.76 11.68
CA ALA A 133 10.87 5.34 11.98
C ALA A 133 11.40 4.48 10.81
N PHE A 134 11.10 4.87 9.56
CA PHE A 134 11.52 4.13 8.37
C PHE A 134 12.69 4.78 7.63
N ASN A 135 13.29 5.85 8.16
CA ASN A 135 14.38 6.59 7.50
C ASN A 135 14.01 7.05 6.06
N LEU A 136 12.78 7.54 5.87
CA LEU A 136 12.32 8.01 4.56
C LEU A 136 12.98 9.35 4.21
N THR A 137 13.46 9.46 2.98
CA THR A 137 14.10 10.65 2.38
C THR A 137 13.17 11.43 1.46
N ILE A 138 12.11 10.79 0.94
CA ILE A 138 11.11 11.44 0.07
C ILE A 138 10.50 12.71 0.67
N GLY A 139 10.33 13.73 -0.18
CA GLY A 139 9.80 15.03 0.21
C GLY A 139 10.77 15.89 1.03
N SER A 140 12.06 15.56 1.08
CA SER A 140 13.13 16.45 1.54
C SER A 140 13.82 17.06 0.31
N PRO A 141 14.25 18.34 0.33
CA PRO A 141 15.05 18.92 -0.75
C PRO A 141 16.51 18.43 -0.65
N SER A 142 16.72 17.12 -0.81
CA SER A 142 18.06 16.50 -0.83
C SER A 142 18.23 15.71 -2.12
N GLU A 143 19.31 16.02 -2.83
CA GLU A 143 19.73 15.45 -4.12
C GLU A 143 19.99 13.92 -4.04
N GLY A 144 19.39 13.15 -4.97
CA GLY A 144 19.71 11.74 -5.30
C GLY A 144 19.21 10.68 -4.29
N PRO A 145 18.61 9.55 -4.72
CA PRO A 145 19.16 8.57 -5.68
C PRO A 145 18.17 8.08 -6.78
N LEU A 146 17.16 8.86 -7.17
CA LEU A 146 16.19 8.44 -8.20
C LEU A 146 16.81 8.21 -9.60
N GLU A 147 17.95 8.82 -9.93
CA GLU A 147 18.60 8.61 -11.23
C GLU A 147 19.27 7.24 -11.35
N ALA A 148 19.81 6.67 -10.26
CA ALA A 148 20.50 5.37 -10.33
C ALA A 148 19.53 4.20 -10.61
N LEU A 149 18.30 4.28 -10.08
CA LEU A 149 17.27 3.25 -10.32
C LEU A 149 16.71 3.29 -11.75
N ARG A 150 16.58 4.49 -12.32
CA ARG A 150 16.11 4.63 -13.71
C ARG A 150 17.14 4.10 -14.70
N SER A 151 18.44 4.27 -14.41
CA SER A 151 19.52 3.68 -15.22
C SER A 151 19.54 2.15 -15.12
N GLN A 152 19.31 1.56 -13.94
CA GLN A 152 19.28 0.10 -13.79
C GLN A 152 18.05 -0.57 -14.43
N GLU A 153 16.86 0.05 -14.35
CA GLU A 153 15.67 -0.47 -15.04
C GLU A 153 15.84 -0.36 -16.57
N GLN A 154 16.45 0.71 -17.10
CA GLN A 154 16.74 0.85 -18.53
C GLN A 154 17.84 -0.09 -19.04
N GLU A 155 18.87 -0.36 -18.24
CA GLU A 155 19.93 -1.33 -18.60
C GLU A 155 19.38 -2.77 -18.63
N GLN A 156 18.51 -3.16 -17.70
CA GLN A 156 17.89 -4.49 -17.71
C GLN A 156 16.90 -4.70 -18.87
N GLU A 157 16.16 -3.67 -19.26
CA GLU A 157 15.27 -3.73 -20.44
C GLU A 157 16.09 -3.84 -21.74
N GLN A 158 17.20 -3.11 -21.87
CA GLN A 158 18.08 -3.19 -23.05
C GLN A 158 18.82 -4.53 -23.17
N GLU A 159 19.24 -5.14 -22.06
CA GLU A 159 19.87 -6.48 -22.09
C GLU A 159 18.86 -7.56 -22.51
N GLN A 160 17.60 -7.50 -22.05
CA GLN A 160 16.56 -8.46 -22.46
C GLN A 160 16.15 -8.31 -23.93
N GLU A 161 16.13 -7.09 -24.48
CA GLU A 161 15.86 -6.88 -25.91
C GLU A 161 17.00 -7.42 -26.79
N GLN A 162 18.27 -7.21 -26.39
CA GLN A 162 19.42 -7.73 -27.14
C GLN A 162 19.52 -9.26 -27.12
N GLU A 163 19.19 -9.92 -26.00
CA GLU A 163 19.16 -11.40 -25.94
C GLU A 163 18.06 -11.98 -26.84
N GLN A 164 16.89 -11.33 -26.94
CA GLN A 164 15.79 -11.78 -27.81
C GLN A 164 16.10 -11.60 -29.30
N GLU A 165 16.77 -10.50 -29.69
CA GLU A 165 17.23 -10.30 -31.07
C GLU A 165 18.30 -11.33 -31.47
N GLN A 166 19.25 -11.64 -30.59
CA GLN A 166 20.28 -12.66 -30.86
C GLN A 166 19.68 -14.07 -30.98
N GLU A 167 18.67 -14.42 -30.18
CA GLU A 167 17.98 -15.72 -30.32
C GLU A 167 17.16 -15.82 -31.62
N GLN A 168 16.61 -14.72 -32.13
CA GLN A 168 15.89 -14.69 -33.41
C GLN A 168 16.84 -14.80 -34.60
N ASP A 169 17.98 -14.11 -34.57
CA ASP A 169 19.00 -14.21 -35.61
C ASP A 169 19.66 -15.59 -35.66
N ASN A 170 19.86 -16.24 -34.51
CA ASN A 170 20.45 -17.58 -34.49
C ASN A 170 19.47 -18.66 -35.00
N LYS A 171 18.14 -18.45 -34.86
CA LYS A 171 17.12 -19.34 -35.43
C LYS A 171 16.98 -19.19 -36.95
N SER A 172 17.10 -17.97 -37.47
CA SER A 172 16.99 -17.71 -38.91
C SER A 172 18.19 -18.22 -39.72
N ILE A 173 19.36 -18.38 -39.10
CA ILE A 173 20.57 -18.99 -39.69
C ILE A 173 20.47 -20.53 -39.76
N VAL A 174 19.70 -21.17 -38.88
CA VAL A 174 19.56 -22.64 -38.80
C VAL A 174 18.50 -23.19 -39.76
N GLU A 175 17.64 -22.34 -40.33
CA GLU A 175 16.57 -22.72 -41.28
C GLU A 175 16.92 -22.47 -42.77
N GLN A 176 18.18 -22.20 -43.11
CA GLN A 176 18.71 -22.17 -44.50
C GLN A 176 19.66 -23.34 -44.78
#